data_AF-A0A7V1RJK4-F1
#
_entry.id   AF-A0A7V1RJK4-F1
#
_cell.length_a   1.000
_cell.length_b   1.000
_cell.length_c   1.000
_cell.angle_alpha   90.00
_cell.angle_beta   90.00
_cell.angle_gamma   90.00
#
_symmetry.space_group_name_H-M   'P 1'
#
loop_
_entity.id
_entity.type
_entity.pdbx_description
1 polymer ?
#
loop_
_entity_poly.entity_id
_entity_poly.type
_entity_poly.pdbx_seq_one_letter_code
_entity_poly.pdbx_strand_id
1 'polypeptide(L)'
;HDRTAFWLAIAIVPLLVTAHSTLGFVFGLQVGRPGWYSALQAPAFVLLAGVSGVGMLIAIAAVVRRTVPGAELPERVFHWLGTALLILLLAYLYFMVVEILTNLYTGAERERDVTRELLFGDFAPIYWASVACFVVSAALLILRFVRRTAALPLLVAAGVLVNLGAIGKRYLIVVPSQTHGTLLPYGTGSYAPTWVEYIEVIGLFALGALLLALFAKVFPILPLNRATEGGDAA
;
A
#
# COMPACT_ATOMS: atom_id res chain seq x y z
N HIS A 1 -28.99 -13.36 6.66
CA HIS A 1 -27.73 -12.61 6.83
C HIS A 1 -26.77 -12.81 5.66
N ASP A 2 -26.53 -14.03 5.18
CA ASP A 2 -25.51 -14.29 4.15
C ASP A 2 -25.80 -13.68 2.79
N ARG A 3 -27.07 -13.67 2.35
CA ARG A 3 -27.47 -12.99 1.10
C ARG A 3 -27.18 -11.49 1.15
N THR A 4 -27.47 -10.84 2.28
CA THR A 4 -27.19 -9.40 2.47
C THR A 4 -25.68 -9.15 2.52
N ALA A 5 -24.92 -9.97 3.24
CA ALA A 5 -23.46 -9.86 3.29
C ALA A 5 -22.82 -10.04 1.90
N PHE A 6 -23.33 -10.98 1.10
CA PHE A 6 -22.89 -11.20 -0.28
C PHE A 6 -23.15 -9.98 -1.17
N TRP A 7 -24.37 -9.42 -1.14
CA TRP A 7 -24.69 -8.21 -1.91
C TRP A 7 -23.88 -6.99 -1.46
N LEU A 8 -23.66 -6.83 -0.16
CA LEU A 8 -22.80 -5.76 0.38
C LEU A 8 -21.34 -5.94 -0.07
N ALA A 9 -20.82 -7.16 -0.07
CA ALA A 9 -19.48 -7.44 -0.57
C ALA A 9 -19.35 -7.10 -2.06
N ILE A 10 -20.34 -7.49 -2.88
CA ILE A 10 -20.38 -7.13 -4.31
C ILE A 10 -20.42 -5.60 -4.49
N ALA A 11 -21.16 -4.88 -3.67
CA ALA A 11 -21.25 -3.41 -3.77
C ALA A 11 -19.98 -2.70 -3.30
N ILE A 12 -19.28 -3.23 -2.28
CA ILE A 12 -18.07 -2.63 -1.72
C ILE A 12 -16.86 -2.71 -2.67
N VAL A 13 -16.73 -3.80 -3.43
CA VAL A 13 -15.59 -3.98 -4.35
C VAL A 13 -15.48 -2.86 -5.40
N PRO A 14 -16.50 -2.54 -6.21
CA PRO A 14 -16.42 -1.44 -7.16
C PRO A 14 -16.29 -0.10 -6.46
N LEU A 15 -16.94 0.11 -5.31
CA LEU A 15 -16.80 1.34 -4.53
C LEU A 15 -15.34 1.58 -4.09
N LEU A 16 -14.67 0.52 -3.60
CA LEU A 16 -13.27 0.58 -3.20
C LEU A 16 -12.36 0.95 -4.38
N VAL A 17 -12.58 0.32 -5.53
CA VAL A 17 -11.84 0.60 -6.77
C VAL A 17 -12.08 2.03 -7.22
N THR A 18 -13.33 2.49 -7.26
CA THR A 18 -13.67 3.86 -7.63
C THR A 18 -13.04 4.87 -6.69
N ALA A 19 -13.17 4.69 -5.36
CA ALA A 19 -12.63 5.63 -4.37
C ALA A 19 -11.11 5.83 -4.51
N HIS A 20 -10.36 4.75 -4.70
CA HIS A 20 -8.91 4.81 -4.88
C HIS A 20 -8.51 5.27 -6.28
N SER A 21 -9.31 4.96 -7.30
CA SER A 21 -9.10 5.46 -8.66
C SER A 21 -9.31 6.97 -8.73
N THR A 22 -10.30 7.53 -8.01
CA THR A 22 -10.52 8.98 -7.93
C THR A 22 -9.27 9.70 -7.42
N LEU A 23 -8.63 9.18 -6.36
CA LEU A 23 -7.36 9.72 -5.88
C LEU A 23 -6.26 9.66 -6.94
N GLY A 24 -6.16 8.56 -7.68
CA GLY A 24 -5.20 8.46 -8.78
C GLY A 24 -5.53 9.42 -9.93
N PHE A 25 -6.80 9.66 -10.25
CA PHE A 25 -7.23 10.60 -11.30
C PHE A 25 -6.93 12.06 -10.94
N VAL A 26 -6.96 12.42 -9.66
CA VAL A 26 -6.54 13.76 -9.20
C VAL A 26 -5.11 14.08 -9.66
N PHE A 27 -4.23 13.09 -9.76
CA PHE A 27 -2.89 13.25 -10.32
C PHE A 27 -2.87 12.96 -11.83
N GLY A 28 -3.39 11.80 -12.24
CA GLY A 28 -3.32 11.27 -13.61
C GLY A 28 -3.89 12.16 -14.71
N LEU A 29 -4.84 13.04 -14.37
CA LEU A 29 -5.49 13.95 -15.31
C LEU A 29 -4.84 15.35 -15.37
N GLN A 30 -3.78 15.60 -14.60
CA GLN A 30 -3.11 16.90 -14.58
C GLN A 30 -2.06 17.03 -15.70
N VAL A 31 -2.53 17.36 -16.91
CA VAL A 31 -1.69 17.58 -18.10
C VAL A 31 -0.56 18.60 -17.84
N GLY A 32 -0.81 19.58 -16.97
CA GLY A 32 0.16 20.63 -16.64
C GLY A 32 1.29 20.22 -15.68
N ARG A 33 1.35 18.95 -15.27
CA ARG A 33 2.29 18.46 -14.24
C ARG A 33 3.03 17.19 -14.70
N PRO A 34 4.24 17.36 -15.27
CA PRO A 34 5.17 16.26 -15.49
C PRO A 34 5.38 15.41 -14.24
N GLY A 35 5.38 14.09 -14.41
CA GLY A 35 5.42 13.08 -13.35
C GLY A 35 4.04 12.64 -12.84
N TRP A 36 2.97 13.38 -13.16
CA TRP A 36 1.59 13.01 -12.79
C TRP A 36 0.75 12.55 -13.97
N TYR A 37 0.90 13.18 -15.13
CA TYR A 37 0.04 12.93 -16.28
C TYR A 37 0.24 11.52 -16.86
N SER A 38 -0.58 10.57 -16.41
CA SER A 38 -0.52 9.19 -16.87
C SER A 38 -1.82 8.45 -16.58
N ALA A 39 -2.29 7.67 -17.55
CA ALA A 39 -3.43 6.76 -17.39
C ALA A 39 -3.14 5.64 -16.35
N LEU A 40 -1.87 5.39 -16.03
CA LEU A 40 -1.48 4.38 -15.04
C LEU A 40 -1.71 4.82 -13.60
N GLN A 41 -1.93 6.12 -13.32
CA GLN A 41 -2.07 6.62 -11.94
C GLN A 41 -3.27 5.99 -11.22
N ALA A 42 -4.45 5.98 -11.84
CA ALA A 42 -5.65 5.39 -11.24
C ALA A 42 -5.48 3.91 -10.82
N PRO A 43 -5.11 2.98 -11.72
CA PRO A 43 -4.90 1.58 -11.35
C PRO A 43 -3.72 1.39 -10.38
N ALA A 44 -2.63 2.16 -10.51
CA ALA A 44 -1.49 2.06 -9.60
C ALA A 44 -1.87 2.47 -8.16
N PHE A 45 -2.73 3.48 -7.99
CA PHE A 45 -3.22 3.89 -6.67
C PHE A 45 -4.08 2.81 -6.01
N VAL A 46 -4.92 2.11 -6.79
CA VAL A 46 -5.72 0.97 -6.29
C VAL A 46 -4.80 -0.17 -5.82
N LEU A 47 -3.80 -0.53 -6.63
CA LEU A 47 -2.84 -1.57 -6.29
C LEU A 47 -2.04 -1.21 -5.03
N LEU A 48 -1.48 0.00 -4.97
CA LEU A 48 -0.68 0.43 -3.82
C LEU A 48 -1.51 0.53 -2.53
N ALA A 49 -2.78 0.93 -2.64
CA ALA A 49 -3.71 0.90 -1.51
C ALA A 49 -3.98 -0.52 -1.03
N GLY A 50 -4.17 -1.47 -1.96
CA GLY A 50 -4.27 -2.89 -1.62
C GLY A 50 -3.00 -3.42 -0.93
N VAL A 51 -1.81 -3.11 -1.47
CA VAL A 51 -0.52 -3.53 -0.91
C VAL A 51 -0.34 -3.03 0.52
N SER A 52 -0.49 -1.71 0.74
CA SER A 52 -0.34 -1.10 2.06
C SER A 52 -1.43 -1.58 3.04
N GLY A 53 -2.68 -1.66 2.59
CA GLY A 53 -3.82 -2.13 3.39
C GLY A 53 -3.66 -3.57 3.85
N VAL A 54 -3.34 -4.51 2.94
CA VAL A 54 -3.10 -5.92 3.31
C VAL A 54 -1.87 -6.05 4.19
N GLY A 55 -0.79 -5.32 3.90
CA GLY A 55 0.41 -5.30 4.74
C GLY A 55 0.12 -4.84 6.18
N MET A 56 -0.69 -3.79 6.34
CA MET A 56 -1.10 -3.28 7.65
C MET A 56 -2.06 -4.26 8.36
N LEU A 57 -2.98 -4.89 7.62
CA LEU A 57 -3.87 -5.92 8.17
C LEU A 57 -3.10 -7.12 8.73
N ILE A 58 -2.03 -7.55 8.07
CA ILE A 58 -1.15 -8.62 8.61
C ILE A 58 -0.55 -8.20 9.95
N ALA A 59 -0.04 -6.96 10.06
CA ALA A 59 0.53 -6.46 11.29
C ALA A 59 -0.51 -6.38 12.42
N ILE A 60 -1.69 -5.81 12.13
CA ILE A 60 -2.80 -5.72 13.10
C ILE A 60 -3.26 -7.12 13.53
N ALA A 61 -3.47 -8.05 12.61
CA ALA A 61 -3.87 -9.42 12.92
C ALA A 61 -2.82 -10.14 13.80
N ALA A 62 -1.53 -9.91 13.55
CA ALA A 62 -0.45 -10.45 14.37
C ALA A 62 -0.41 -9.85 15.79
N VAL A 63 -0.74 -8.57 15.94
CA VAL A 63 -0.87 -7.92 17.25
C VAL A 63 -2.07 -8.49 17.99
N VAL A 64 -3.25 -8.52 17.36
CA VAL A 64 -4.48 -9.05 17.96
C VAL A 64 -4.31 -10.50 18.44
N ARG A 65 -3.70 -11.37 17.62
CA ARG A 65 -3.41 -12.77 17.99
C ARG A 65 -2.52 -12.89 19.24
N ARG A 66 -1.70 -11.88 19.55
CA ARG A 66 -0.82 -11.86 20.72
C ARG A 66 -1.43 -11.18 21.94
N THR A 67 -2.21 -10.12 21.75
CA THR A 67 -2.64 -9.24 22.84
C THR A 67 -4.06 -9.49 23.32
N VAL A 68 -4.92 -10.11 22.50
CA VAL A 68 -6.32 -10.36 22.86
C VAL A 68 -6.46 -11.81 23.34
N PRO A 69 -6.78 -12.05 24.63
CA PRO A 69 -7.01 -13.40 25.15
C PRO A 69 -8.15 -14.10 24.40
N GLY A 70 -7.95 -15.36 24.02
CA GLY A 70 -8.93 -16.14 23.26
C GLY A 70 -9.00 -15.80 21.76
N ALA A 71 -8.14 -14.93 21.25
CA ALA A 71 -8.12 -14.60 19.83
C ALA A 71 -7.42 -15.67 18.98
N GLU A 72 -8.17 -16.71 18.59
CA GLU A 72 -7.67 -17.77 17.72
C GLU A 72 -7.77 -17.38 16.25
N LEU A 73 -6.75 -16.68 15.75
CA LEU A 73 -6.59 -16.42 14.31
C LEU A 73 -5.81 -17.59 13.67
N PRO A 74 -6.47 -18.45 12.87
CA PRO A 74 -5.81 -19.62 12.31
C PRO A 74 -4.76 -19.21 11.28
N GLU A 75 -3.71 -20.02 11.14
CA GLU A 75 -2.60 -19.78 10.19
C GLU A 75 -3.08 -19.64 8.75
N ARG A 76 -4.21 -20.29 8.41
CA ARG A 76 -4.87 -20.16 7.11
C ARG A 76 -5.19 -18.69 6.76
N VAL A 77 -5.58 -17.86 7.73
CA VAL A 77 -5.85 -16.42 7.50
C VAL A 77 -4.57 -15.72 7.05
N PHE A 78 -3.47 -15.94 7.77
CA PHE A 78 -2.16 -15.38 7.43
C PHE A 78 -1.65 -15.89 6.07
N HIS A 79 -1.99 -17.13 5.70
CA HIS A 79 -1.67 -17.67 4.39
C HIS A 79 -2.39 -16.93 3.27
N TRP A 80 -3.71 -16.71 3.41
CA TRP A 80 -4.49 -15.95 2.45
C TRP A 80 -4.03 -14.50 2.33
N LEU A 81 -3.78 -13.83 3.46
CA LEU A 81 -3.28 -12.44 3.47
C LEU A 81 -1.90 -12.34 2.81
N GLY A 82 -0.99 -13.27 3.11
CA GLY A 82 0.33 -13.29 2.50
C GLY A 82 0.29 -13.52 0.98
N THR A 83 -0.57 -14.42 0.51
CA THR A 83 -0.77 -14.66 -0.93
C THR A 83 -1.40 -13.46 -1.62
N ALA A 84 -2.42 -12.85 -1.02
CA ALA A 84 -3.05 -11.64 -1.55
C ALA A 84 -2.05 -10.48 -1.64
N LEU A 85 -1.24 -10.28 -0.59
CA LEU A 85 -0.19 -9.28 -0.58
C LEU A 85 0.82 -9.52 -1.70
N LEU A 86 1.27 -10.76 -1.89
CA LEU A 86 2.22 -11.10 -2.95
C LEU A 86 1.66 -10.79 -4.34
N ILE A 87 0.42 -11.17 -4.63
CA ILE A 87 -0.23 -10.92 -5.93
C ILE A 87 -0.31 -9.41 -6.21
N LEU A 88 -0.81 -8.65 -5.23
CA LEU A 88 -0.93 -7.19 -5.35
C LEU A 88 0.43 -6.51 -5.51
N LEU A 89 1.44 -6.99 -4.77
CA LEU A 89 2.79 -6.43 -4.81
C LEU A 89 3.49 -6.71 -6.15
N LEU A 90 3.35 -7.91 -6.71
CA LEU A 90 3.89 -8.23 -8.03
C LEU A 90 3.22 -7.42 -9.13
N ALA A 91 1.89 -7.26 -9.06
CA ALA A 91 1.16 -6.38 -9.97
C ALA A 91 1.66 -4.94 -9.85
N TYR A 92 1.86 -4.44 -8.63
CA TYR A 92 2.36 -3.09 -8.40
C TYR A 92 3.78 -2.88 -8.96
N LEU A 93 4.70 -3.84 -8.71
CA LEU A 93 6.06 -3.82 -9.26
C LEU A 93 6.06 -3.81 -10.79
N TYR A 94 5.17 -4.56 -11.43
CA TYR A 94 5.00 -4.50 -12.88
C TYR A 94 4.59 -3.09 -13.35
N PHE A 95 3.62 -2.46 -12.68
CA PHE A 95 3.20 -1.09 -13.02
C PHE A 95 4.34 -0.09 -12.84
N MET A 96 5.19 -0.24 -11.81
CA MET A 96 6.37 0.59 -11.65
C MET A 96 7.33 0.47 -12.83
N VAL A 97 7.58 -0.74 -13.30
CA VAL A 97 8.45 -0.97 -14.48
C VAL A 97 7.85 -0.33 -15.73
N VAL A 98 6.54 -0.53 -15.96
CA VAL A 98 5.85 0.08 -17.11
C VAL A 98 5.87 1.61 -17.03
N GLU A 99 5.65 2.21 -15.85
CA GLU A 99 5.72 3.65 -15.62
C GLU A 99 7.09 4.21 -16.04
N ILE A 100 8.18 3.59 -15.60
CA ILE A 100 9.53 4.03 -15.95
C ILE A 100 9.80 3.90 -17.45
N LEU A 101 9.44 2.77 -18.06
CA LEU A 101 9.66 2.53 -19.48
C LEU A 101 8.86 3.51 -20.35
N THR A 102 7.59 3.74 -20.01
CA THR A 102 6.72 4.66 -20.76
C THR A 102 7.18 6.11 -20.62
N ASN A 103 7.59 6.54 -19.44
CA ASN A 103 8.11 7.89 -19.22
C ASN A 103 9.45 8.12 -19.92
N LEU A 104 10.40 7.20 -19.80
CA LEU A 104 11.73 7.37 -20.42
C LEU A 104 11.70 7.21 -21.94
N TYR A 105 10.95 6.25 -22.47
CA TYR A 105 10.98 5.92 -23.89
C TYR A 105 10.03 6.81 -24.70
N THR A 106 8.78 6.95 -24.26
CA THR A 106 7.73 7.66 -25.01
C THR A 106 7.35 9.02 -24.42
N GLY A 107 7.77 9.33 -23.19
CA GLY A 107 7.42 10.58 -22.52
C GLY A 107 8.00 11.81 -23.20
N ALA A 108 7.33 12.96 -22.99
CA ALA A 108 7.85 14.26 -23.37
C ALA A 108 9.16 14.58 -22.62
N GLU A 109 9.93 15.56 -23.08
CA GLU A 109 11.21 15.94 -22.48
C GLU A 109 11.11 16.18 -20.98
N ARG A 110 10.13 16.98 -20.54
CA ARG A 110 9.91 17.26 -19.10
C ARG A 110 9.52 16.03 -18.27
N GLU A 111 8.80 15.06 -18.85
CA GLU A 111 8.46 13.79 -18.18
C GLU A 111 9.73 12.94 -17.98
N ARG A 112 10.59 12.92 -19.00
CA ARG A 112 11.88 12.23 -18.94
C ARG A 112 12.81 12.86 -17.92
N ASP A 113 12.83 14.19 -17.83
CA ASP A 113 13.66 14.90 -16.86
C ASP A 113 13.25 14.59 -15.41
N VAL A 114 11.96 14.69 -15.09
CA VAL A 114 11.45 14.31 -13.75
C VAL A 114 11.74 12.84 -13.45
N THR A 115 11.61 11.96 -14.44
CA THR A 115 11.93 10.53 -14.28
C THR A 115 13.43 10.30 -14.07
N ARG A 116 14.32 11.07 -14.71
CA ARG A 116 15.76 11.02 -14.47
C ARG A 116 16.12 11.51 -13.07
N GLU A 117 15.49 12.58 -12.59
CA GLU A 117 15.66 13.06 -11.22
C GLU A 117 15.23 12.01 -10.18
N LEU A 118 14.16 11.26 -10.45
CA LEU A 118 13.72 10.14 -9.63
C LEU A 118 14.75 8.99 -9.56
N LEU A 119 15.41 8.69 -10.69
CA LEU A 119 16.30 7.52 -10.79
C LEU A 119 17.75 7.79 -10.41
N PHE A 120 18.25 8.98 -10.74
CA PHE A 120 19.67 9.34 -10.65
C PHE A 120 19.94 10.69 -9.97
N GLY A 121 18.91 11.50 -9.75
CA GLY A 121 19.03 12.81 -9.10
C GLY A 121 18.82 12.76 -7.60
N ASP A 122 18.37 13.88 -7.04
CA ASP A 122 18.26 14.08 -5.58
C ASP A 122 17.24 13.13 -4.91
N PHE A 123 16.28 12.63 -5.68
CA PHE A 123 15.24 11.70 -5.17
C PHE A 123 15.63 10.23 -5.29
N ALA A 124 16.75 9.91 -5.95
CA ALA A 124 17.22 8.55 -6.16
C ALA A 124 17.35 7.73 -4.86
N PRO A 125 17.88 8.25 -3.74
CA PRO A 125 17.98 7.48 -2.50
C PRO A 125 16.62 7.00 -1.98
N ILE A 126 15.61 7.87 -1.99
CA ILE A 126 14.25 7.54 -1.53
C ILE A 126 13.57 6.59 -2.51
N TYR A 127 13.78 6.80 -3.81
CA TYR A 127 13.27 5.92 -4.86
C TYR A 127 13.80 4.50 -4.70
N TRP A 128 15.12 4.32 -4.67
CA TRP A 128 15.73 3.00 -4.57
C TRP A 128 15.48 2.34 -3.21
N ALA A 129 15.40 3.10 -2.12
CA ALA A 129 14.97 2.56 -0.82
C ALA A 129 13.53 2.02 -0.87
N SER A 130 12.62 2.74 -1.54
CA SER A 130 11.23 2.31 -1.71
C SER A 130 11.13 1.04 -2.58
N VAL A 131 11.88 1.00 -3.69
CA VAL A 131 11.98 -0.20 -4.54
C VAL A 131 12.54 -1.37 -3.76
N ALA A 132 13.62 -1.17 -3.00
CA ALA A 132 14.22 -2.21 -2.18
C ALA A 132 13.22 -2.77 -1.16
N CYS A 133 12.44 -1.92 -0.50
CA CYS A 133 11.38 -2.36 0.42
C CYS A 133 10.37 -3.28 -0.28
N PHE A 134 9.91 -2.94 -1.48
CA PHE A 134 8.98 -3.78 -2.24
C PHE A 134 9.61 -5.08 -2.74
N VAL A 135 10.82 -5.02 -3.30
CA VAL A 135 11.53 -6.20 -3.83
C VAL A 135 11.89 -7.18 -2.71
N VAL A 136 12.41 -6.69 -1.58
CA VAL A 136 12.70 -7.52 -0.41
C VAL A 136 11.41 -8.13 0.14
N SER A 137 10.32 -7.37 0.24
CA SER A 137 9.02 -7.91 0.66
C SER A 137 8.53 -9.03 -0.26
N ALA A 138 8.64 -8.85 -1.57
CA ALA A 138 8.29 -9.88 -2.55
C ALA A 138 9.17 -11.13 -2.37
N ALA A 139 10.48 -10.95 -2.18
CA ALA A 139 11.42 -12.05 -1.94
C ALA A 139 11.08 -12.84 -0.66
N LEU A 140 10.74 -12.15 0.44
CA LEU A 140 10.32 -12.78 1.69
C LEU A 140 9.03 -13.60 1.51
N LEU A 141 8.05 -13.04 0.79
CA LEU A 141 6.77 -13.71 0.51
C LEU A 141 6.93 -14.91 -0.42
N ILE A 142 7.78 -14.82 -1.45
CA ILE A 142 8.11 -15.94 -2.35
C ILE A 142 8.86 -17.02 -1.59
N LEU A 143 9.87 -16.66 -0.79
CA LEU A 143 10.63 -17.61 0.03
C LEU A 143 9.70 -18.39 0.96
N ARG A 144 8.75 -17.70 1.57
CA ARG A 144 7.71 -18.31 2.39
C ARG A 144 6.85 -19.29 1.58
N PHE A 145 6.39 -18.88 0.41
CA PHE A 145 5.57 -19.71 -0.48
C PHE A 145 6.31 -21.00 -0.89
N VAL A 146 7.57 -20.88 -1.32
CA VAL A 146 8.43 -22.01 -1.72
C VAL A 146 8.70 -22.96 -0.56
N ARG A 147 9.04 -22.41 0.61
CA ARG A 147 9.32 -23.24 1.80
C ARG A 147 8.07 -23.79 2.48
N ARG A 148 6.86 -23.41 2.03
CA ARG A 148 5.57 -23.76 2.64
C ARG A 148 5.53 -23.53 4.16
N THR A 149 6.17 -22.45 4.62
CA THR A 149 6.26 -22.14 6.06
C THR A 149 5.18 -21.15 6.49
N ALA A 150 4.59 -21.38 7.67
CA ALA A 150 3.66 -20.45 8.31
C ALA A 150 4.38 -19.38 9.15
N ALA A 151 5.59 -18.97 8.74
CA ALA A 151 6.42 -18.10 9.55
C ALA A 151 5.81 -16.69 9.67
N LEU A 152 5.02 -16.48 10.72
CA LEU A 152 4.38 -15.22 11.06
C LEU A 152 5.38 -14.04 11.10
N PRO A 153 6.61 -14.17 11.63
CA PRO A 153 7.58 -13.08 11.60
C PRO A 153 7.92 -12.59 10.18
N LEU A 154 8.03 -13.51 9.21
CA LEU A 154 8.31 -13.18 7.81
C LEU A 154 7.16 -12.38 7.18
N LEU A 155 5.91 -12.76 7.48
CA LEU A 155 4.73 -12.03 7.00
C LEU A 155 4.62 -10.63 7.60
N VAL A 156 4.88 -10.50 8.91
CA VAL A 156 4.88 -9.20 9.57
C VAL A 156 6.01 -8.31 9.03
N ALA A 157 7.21 -8.86 8.85
CA ALA A 157 8.33 -8.12 8.26
C ALA A 157 8.00 -7.63 6.85
N ALA A 158 7.45 -8.49 5.98
CA ALA A 158 6.99 -8.09 4.66
C ALA A 158 5.89 -7.01 4.73
N GLY A 159 4.92 -7.17 5.63
CA GLY A 159 3.83 -6.21 5.85
C GLY A 159 4.32 -4.82 6.29
N VAL A 160 5.34 -4.76 7.15
CA VAL A 160 5.96 -3.49 7.57
C VAL A 160 6.76 -2.87 6.41
N LEU A 161 7.59 -3.66 5.73
CA LEU A 161 8.42 -3.18 4.62
C LEU A 161 7.59 -2.62 3.46
N VAL A 162 6.50 -3.28 3.06
CA VAL A 162 5.62 -2.72 2.00
C VAL A 162 4.98 -1.40 2.41
N ASN A 163 4.67 -1.19 3.68
CA ASN A 163 4.13 0.08 4.17
C ASN A 163 5.19 1.17 4.16
N LEU A 164 6.43 0.88 4.54
CA LEU A 164 7.55 1.82 4.43
C LEU A 164 7.79 2.21 2.96
N GLY A 165 7.81 1.24 2.05
CA GLY A 165 7.92 1.50 0.61
C GLY A 165 6.75 2.33 0.07
N ALA A 166 5.53 2.08 0.56
CA ALA A 166 4.34 2.83 0.16
C ALA A 166 4.40 4.31 0.61
N ILE A 167 4.89 4.59 1.82
CA ILE A 167 5.12 5.96 2.30
C ILE A 167 6.12 6.68 1.37
N GLY A 168 7.26 6.06 1.10
CA GLY A 168 8.27 6.61 0.19
C GLY A 168 7.71 6.86 -1.21
N LYS A 169 6.92 5.94 -1.76
CA LYS A 169 6.30 6.13 -3.07
C LYS A 169 5.23 7.22 -3.09
N ARG A 170 4.46 7.41 -2.02
CA ARG A 170 3.52 8.55 -1.89
C ARG A 170 4.25 9.88 -1.90
N TYR A 171 5.38 9.97 -1.21
CA TYR A 171 6.27 11.13 -1.27
C TYR A 171 6.80 11.38 -2.68
N LEU A 172 7.30 10.33 -3.36
CA LEU A 172 7.88 10.41 -4.71
C LEU A 172 6.86 10.71 -5.81
N ILE A 173 5.57 10.42 -5.58
CA ILE A 173 4.52 10.88 -6.50
C ILE A 173 4.37 12.39 -6.39
N VAL A 174 4.34 12.96 -5.18
CA VAL A 174 3.97 14.37 -4.98
C VAL A 174 5.15 15.32 -5.16
N VAL A 175 6.25 15.10 -4.45
CA VAL A 175 7.30 16.11 -4.27
C VAL A 175 8.12 16.38 -5.54
N PRO A 176 8.62 15.37 -6.27
CA PRO A 176 9.40 15.59 -7.48
C PRO A 176 8.60 16.31 -8.56
N SER A 177 7.36 15.90 -8.80
CA SER A 177 6.45 16.53 -9.76
C SER A 177 6.11 17.98 -9.39
N GLN A 178 6.03 18.31 -8.09
CA GLN A 178 5.77 19.69 -7.66
C GLN A 178 7.00 20.60 -7.75
N THR A 179 8.18 20.06 -7.46
CA THR A 179 9.44 20.81 -7.39
C THR A 179 10.14 20.94 -8.75
N HIS A 180 10.11 19.89 -9.56
CA HIS A 180 10.80 19.79 -10.84
C HIS A 180 9.84 19.68 -12.04
N GLY A 181 8.57 19.33 -11.80
CA GLY A 181 7.52 19.23 -12.83
C GLY A 181 6.70 20.52 -13.02
N THR A 182 7.31 21.71 -12.92
CA THR A 182 6.63 22.97 -13.31
C THR A 182 6.88 23.28 -14.79
N LEU A 183 5.80 23.57 -15.53
CA LEU A 183 5.88 24.01 -16.93
C LEU A 183 6.14 25.52 -17.06
N LEU A 184 5.87 26.28 -16.01
CA LEU A 184 6.17 27.71 -15.95
C LEU A 184 7.66 27.92 -15.70
N PRO A 185 8.24 29.07 -16.14
CA PRO A 185 9.67 29.37 -16.04
C PRO A 185 10.10 29.75 -14.61
N TYR A 186 9.57 29.05 -13.60
CA TYR A 186 10.03 29.14 -12.23
C TYR A 186 11.21 28.16 -12.03
N GLY A 187 12.13 28.53 -11.15
CA GLY A 187 13.24 27.65 -10.77
C GLY A 187 12.75 26.37 -10.08
N THR A 188 13.63 25.38 -9.98
CA THR A 188 13.34 24.15 -9.25
C THR A 188 13.13 24.47 -7.76
N GLY A 189 12.06 23.90 -7.20
CA GLY A 189 11.77 24.00 -5.78
C GLY A 189 12.56 22.98 -4.97
N SER A 190 12.60 23.18 -3.65
CA SER A 190 13.03 22.14 -2.70
C SER A 190 11.96 21.96 -1.64
N TYR A 191 11.87 20.75 -1.10
CA TYR A 191 10.95 20.42 -0.02
C TYR A 191 11.70 19.61 1.03
N ALA A 192 11.67 20.11 2.26
CA ALA A 192 12.17 19.43 3.44
C ALA A 192 11.06 19.47 4.49
N PRO A 193 10.53 18.31 4.93
CA PRO A 193 9.46 18.30 5.91
C PRO A 193 9.92 18.94 7.22
N THR A 194 9.06 19.77 7.78
CA THR A 194 9.23 20.38 9.08
C THR A 194 8.93 19.38 10.20
N TRP A 195 9.43 19.66 11.40
CA TRP A 195 9.13 18.84 12.57
C TRP A 195 7.61 18.78 12.89
N VAL A 196 6.85 19.82 12.52
CA VAL A 196 5.40 19.88 12.68
C VAL A 196 4.72 18.85 11.77
N GLU A 197 5.09 18.77 10.49
CA GLU A 197 4.55 17.79 9.55
C GLU A 197 4.82 16.35 10.01
N TYR A 198 6.00 16.08 10.59
CA TYR A 198 6.28 14.77 11.17
C TYR A 198 5.37 14.45 12.37
N ILE A 199 5.13 15.41 13.26
CA ILE A 199 4.22 15.21 14.41
C ILE A 199 2.78 14.99 13.95
N GLU A 200 2.33 15.70 12.92
CA GLU A 200 0.98 15.49 12.35
C GLU A 200 0.81 14.06 11.82
N VAL A 201 1.79 13.57 11.06
CA VAL A 201 1.78 12.18 10.54
C VAL A 201 1.75 11.18 11.70
N ILE A 202 2.63 11.33 12.68
CA ILE A 202 2.67 10.45 13.87
C ILE A 202 1.34 10.52 14.64
N GLY A 203 0.77 11.72 14.78
CA GLY A 203 -0.51 11.95 15.43
C GLY A 203 -1.66 11.23 14.74
N LEU A 204 -1.70 11.23 13.40
CA LEU A 204 -2.70 10.48 12.63
C LEU A 204 -2.59 8.97 12.83
N PHE A 205 -1.38 8.42 12.85
CA PHE A 205 -1.16 7.00 13.16
C PHE A 205 -1.58 6.66 14.60
N ALA A 206 -1.24 7.53 15.57
CA ALA A 206 -1.62 7.35 16.96
C ALA A 206 -3.14 7.42 17.16
N LEU A 207 -3.82 8.36 16.49
CA LEU A 207 -5.28 8.47 16.51
C LEU A 207 -5.93 7.22 15.91
N GLY A 208 -5.45 6.73 14.76
CA GLY A 208 -5.95 5.50 14.15
C GLY A 208 -5.79 4.28 15.06
N ALA A 209 -4.63 4.14 15.71
CA ALA A 209 -4.37 3.08 16.68
C ALA A 209 -5.28 3.18 17.92
N LEU A 210 -5.51 4.40 18.42
CA LEU A 210 -6.42 4.67 19.55
C LEU A 210 -7.86 4.28 19.20
N LEU A 211 -8.36 4.67 18.02
CA LEU A 211 -9.70 4.33 17.56
C LEU A 211 -9.86 2.82 17.38
N LEU A 212 -8.85 2.13 16.84
CA LEU A 212 -8.84 0.67 16.72
C LEU A 212 -8.88 0.00 18.09
N ALA A 213 -8.08 0.48 19.05
CA ALA A 213 -8.04 -0.06 20.40
C ALA A 213 -9.36 0.17 21.17
N LEU A 214 -9.97 1.34 21.00
CA LEU A 214 -11.28 1.65 21.57
C LEU A 214 -12.36 0.74 20.98
N PHE A 215 -12.37 0.56 19.66
CA PHE A 215 -13.30 -0.33 18.98
C PHE A 215 -13.14 -1.77 19.48
N ALA A 216 -11.90 -2.26 19.59
CA ALA A 216 -11.56 -3.58 20.13
C ALA A 216 -12.02 -3.80 21.57
N LYS A 217 -12.12 -2.74 22.38
CA LYS A 217 -12.59 -2.80 23.77
C LYS A 217 -14.12 -2.77 23.88
N VAL A 218 -14.80 -2.07 22.97
CA VAL A 218 -16.26 -1.88 23.00
C VAL A 218 -16.99 -3.00 22.25
N PHE A 219 -16.43 -3.52 21.16
CA PHE A 219 -17.06 -4.51 20.29
C PHE A 219 -16.25 -5.83 20.22
N PRO A 220 -16.92 -6.99 20.08
CA PRO A 220 -16.24 -8.25 19.87
C PRO A 220 -15.55 -8.26 18.50
N ILE A 221 -14.22 -8.38 18.50
CA ILE A 221 -13.39 -8.38 17.28
C ILE A 221 -13.55 -9.69 16.50
N LEU A 222 -13.87 -10.77 17.20
CA LEU A 222 -14.10 -12.08 16.60
C LEU A 222 -15.60 -12.39 16.53
N PRO A 223 -16.07 -12.92 15.40
CA PRO A 223 -17.47 -13.34 15.27
C PRO A 223 -17.75 -14.49 16.23
N LEU A 224 -18.73 -14.32 17.12
CA LEU A 224 -19.09 -15.28 18.17
C LEU A 224 -19.66 -16.61 17.64
N ASN A 225 -19.99 -16.72 16.34
CA ASN A 225 -20.92 -17.75 15.83
C ASN A 225 -20.37 -18.67 14.73
N ARG A 226 -19.04 -18.84 14.60
CA ARG A 226 -18.45 -19.74 13.58
C ARG A 226 -17.73 -20.97 14.12
N ALA A 227 -17.65 -21.14 15.44
CA ALA A 227 -17.06 -22.32 16.06
C ALA A 227 -18.02 -23.53 16.10
N THR A 228 -19.32 -23.33 15.83
CA THR A 228 -20.36 -24.36 15.95
C THR A 228 -20.76 -25.06 14.65
N GLU A 229 -20.40 -24.52 13.48
CA GLU A 229 -20.78 -25.13 12.18
C GLU A 229 -19.74 -26.13 11.62
N GLY A 230 -18.58 -26.29 12.26
CA GLY A 230 -17.55 -27.25 11.85
C GLY A 230 -17.66 -28.64 12.48
N GLY A 231 -18.69 -28.89 13.31
CA GLY A 231 -18.87 -30.13 14.07
C GLY A 231 -19.70 -31.21 13.39
N ASP A 232 -20.44 -30.90 12.31
CA ASP A 232 -21.33 -31.84 11.62
C ASP A 232 -20.83 -32.18 10.21
N ALA A 233 -19.62 -32.72 10.14
CA ALA A 233 -19.17 -33.52 9.01
C ALA A 233 -18.21 -34.60 9.52
N ALA A 234 -18.78 -35.56 10.26
CA ALA A 234 -18.20 -36.88 10.46
C ALA A 234 -18.39 -37.74 9.19
#